data_AF-A0A4Q5NYA5-F1
#
_entry.id   AF-A0A4Q5NYA5-F1
#
_cell.length_a   1.000
_cell.length_b   1.000
_cell.length_c   1.000
_cell.angle_alpha   90.00
_cell.angle_beta   90.00
_cell.angle_gamma   90.00
#
_symmetry.space_group_name_H-M   'P 1'
#
loop_
_entity.id
_entity.type
_entity.pdbx_description
1 polymer ?
#
loop_
_entity_poly.entity_id
_entity_poly.type
_entity_poly.pdbx_seq_one_letter_code
_entity_poly.pdbx_strand_id
1 'polypeptide(L)'
;MAFQAKLPSDAVLKISNSGGQTHLTLQSDGKTQSSSVSSGEWKASPSLFDSSDGLILKIEGDDAHYTAIKDDSIQSLSDVPDLKDAKQLSLKEISDADAEIPHIKPIEPLKPMKPMAPMKPIGS
;
A
#
# COMPACT_ATOMS: atom_id res chain seq x y z
N MET A 1 -4.03 3.62 -14.34
CA MET A 1 -3.45 4.93 -13.93
C MET A 1 -2.73 4.71 -12.62
N ALA A 2 -1.52 5.25 -12.46
CA ALA A 2 -0.76 5.08 -11.23
C ALA A 2 0.07 6.30 -10.82
N PHE A 3 0.26 6.45 -9.52
CA PHE A 3 0.95 7.55 -8.88
C PHE A 3 1.84 7.06 -7.74
N GLN A 4 2.88 7.82 -7.45
CA GLN A 4 3.82 7.58 -6.37
C GLN A 4 4.09 8.88 -5.61
N ALA A 5 4.26 8.77 -4.29
CA ALA A 5 4.85 9.83 -3.48
C ALA A 5 5.85 9.27 -2.48
N LYS A 6 6.87 10.08 -2.20
CA LYS A 6 7.76 9.88 -1.05
C LYS A 6 7.19 10.65 0.14
N LEU A 7 6.97 9.94 1.24
CA LEU A 7 6.40 10.50 2.46
C LEU A 7 7.49 11.16 3.32
N PRO A 8 7.11 12.04 4.27
CA PRO A 8 8.06 12.63 5.21
C PRO A 8 8.82 11.60 6.07
N SER A 9 8.24 10.40 6.27
CA SER A 9 8.87 9.28 6.99
C SER A 9 9.89 8.49 6.15
N ASP A 10 10.30 9.00 4.97
CA ASP A 10 11.06 8.29 3.94
C ASP A 10 10.36 7.08 3.30
N ALA A 11 9.15 6.74 3.78
CA ALA A 11 8.30 5.72 3.18
C ALA A 11 7.86 6.12 1.75
N VAL A 12 7.49 5.12 0.95
CA VAL A 12 7.01 5.29 -0.42
C VAL A 12 5.58 4.79 -0.50
N LEU A 13 4.67 5.67 -0.91
CA LEU A 13 3.29 5.35 -1.20
C LEU A 13 3.11 5.22 -2.72
N LYS A 14 2.63 4.07 -3.18
CA LYS A 14 2.19 3.83 -4.55
C LYS A 14 0.67 3.66 -4.58
N ILE A 15 0.03 4.26 -5.56
CA ILE A 15 -1.42 4.33 -5.71
C ILE A 15 -1.71 3.97 -7.16
N SER A 16 -2.53 2.96 -7.42
CA SER A 16 -2.95 2.61 -8.78
C SER A 16 -4.44 2.34 -8.85
N ASN A 17 -5.04 2.58 -10.01
CA ASN A 17 -6.42 2.23 -10.29
C ASN A 17 -6.49 1.38 -11.55
N SER A 18 -7.12 0.20 -11.40
CA SER A 18 -7.30 -0.78 -12.44
C SER A 18 -8.65 -1.47 -12.25
N GLY A 19 -9.46 -1.54 -13.31
CA GLY A 19 -10.77 -2.20 -13.27
C GLY A 19 -11.75 -1.64 -12.22
N GLY A 20 -11.66 -0.34 -11.89
CA GLY A 20 -12.49 0.31 -10.87
C GLY A 20 -12.03 0.05 -9.42
N GLN A 21 -10.92 -0.66 -9.23
CA GLN A 21 -10.32 -0.91 -7.92
C GLN A 21 -9.08 -0.03 -7.74
N THR A 22 -9.04 0.70 -6.64
CA THR A 22 -7.82 1.39 -6.20
C THR A 22 -6.98 0.44 -5.36
N HIS A 23 -5.71 0.30 -5.72
CA HIS A 23 -4.69 -0.38 -4.93
C HIS A 23 -3.74 0.64 -4.31
N LEU A 24 -3.48 0.47 -3.02
CA LEU A 24 -2.56 1.28 -2.23
C LEU A 24 -1.44 0.36 -1.74
N THR A 25 -0.19 0.76 -1.96
CA THR A 25 0.99 0.05 -1.45
C THR A 25 1.88 1.04 -0.72
N LEU A 26 2.12 0.79 0.56
CA LEU A 26 3.01 1.57 1.40
C LEU A 26 4.25 0.74 1.71
N GLN A 27 5.42 1.29 1.39
CA GLN A 27 6.71 0.67 1.66
C GLN A 27 7.48 1.54 2.65
N SER A 28 7.78 1.01 3.83
CA SER A 28 8.57 1.70 4.87
C SER A 28 9.53 0.71 5.52
N ASP A 29 10.80 1.09 5.68
CA ASP A 29 11.83 0.33 6.42
C ASP A 29 11.84 -1.19 6.12
N GLY A 30 11.79 -1.55 4.83
CA GLY A 30 11.76 -2.95 4.36
C GLY A 30 10.42 -3.69 4.56
N LYS A 31 9.43 -3.05 5.19
CA LYS A 31 8.06 -3.56 5.29
C LYS A 31 7.22 -3.02 4.14
N THR A 32 6.27 -3.85 3.69
CA THR A 32 5.29 -3.47 2.67
C THR A 32 3.89 -3.78 3.19
N GLN A 33 3.01 -2.78 3.19
CA GLN A 33 1.58 -2.94 3.47
C GLN A 33 0.79 -2.60 2.21
N SER A 34 -0.15 -3.46 1.84
CA SER A 34 -1.07 -3.24 0.73
C SER A 34 -2.50 -3.14 1.23
N SER A 35 -3.30 -2.31 0.56
CA SER A 35 -4.73 -2.18 0.79
C SER A 35 -5.43 -1.95 -0.56
N SER A 36 -6.71 -2.27 -0.63
CA SER A 36 -7.50 -1.98 -1.83
C SER A 36 -8.92 -1.59 -1.49
N VAL A 37 -9.47 -0.67 -2.28
CA VAL A 37 -10.83 -0.17 -2.13
C VAL A 37 -11.51 -0.11 -3.49
N SER A 38 -12.79 -0.47 -3.54
CA SER A 38 -13.63 -0.24 -4.72
C SER A 38 -13.94 1.25 -4.79
N SER A 39 -13.30 1.95 -5.72
CA SER A 39 -13.47 3.39 -5.90
C SER A 39 -14.16 3.77 -7.20
N GLY A 40 -14.38 2.81 -8.10
CA GLY A 40 -14.71 3.09 -9.48
C GLY A 40 -13.52 3.65 -10.26
N GLU A 41 -13.79 4.11 -11.48
CA GLU A 41 -12.80 4.81 -12.30
C GLU A 41 -12.51 6.20 -11.72
N TRP A 42 -11.23 6.60 -11.73
CA TRP A 42 -10.86 7.92 -11.25
C TRP A 42 -11.37 9.02 -12.18
N LYS A 43 -12.10 9.98 -11.61
CA LYS A 43 -12.57 11.20 -12.28
C LYS A 43 -11.52 12.31 -12.26
N ALA A 44 -10.60 12.25 -11.29
CA ALA A 44 -9.47 13.16 -11.15
C ALA A 44 -8.24 12.44 -10.59
N SER A 45 -7.06 13.05 -10.72
CA SER A 45 -5.85 12.53 -10.10
C SER A 45 -6.00 12.51 -8.57
N PRO A 46 -5.49 11.47 -7.88
CA PRO A 46 -5.50 11.42 -6.42
C PRO A 46 -4.75 12.63 -5.83
N SER A 47 -5.12 13.01 -4.62
CA SER A 47 -4.48 14.12 -3.89
C SER A 47 -4.03 13.65 -2.53
N LEU A 48 -2.76 13.89 -2.20
CA LEU A 48 -2.19 13.57 -0.90
C LEU A 48 -2.03 14.87 -0.11
N PHE A 49 -2.46 14.87 1.14
CA PHE A 49 -2.43 16.01 2.03
C PHE A 49 -1.65 15.67 3.29
N ASP A 50 -0.83 16.60 3.75
CA ASP A 50 -0.10 16.56 5.02
C ASP A 50 -0.85 17.43 6.03
N SER A 51 -1.48 16.77 7.00
CA SER A 51 -2.27 17.40 8.07
C SER A 51 -1.63 17.12 9.42
N SER A 52 -2.01 17.89 10.44
CA SER A 52 -1.53 17.71 11.82
C SER A 52 -1.84 16.32 12.39
N ASP A 53 -2.89 15.68 11.87
CA ASP A 53 -3.34 14.36 12.29
C ASP A 53 -2.67 13.22 11.50
N GLY A 54 -1.84 13.55 10.49
CA GLY A 54 -1.17 12.60 9.60
C GLY A 54 -1.41 12.90 8.13
N LEU A 55 -1.02 11.97 7.28
CA LEU A 55 -1.20 12.10 5.84
C LEU A 55 -2.59 11.61 5.43
N ILE A 56 -3.29 12.36 4.57
CA ILE A 56 -4.61 12.01 4.05
C ILE A 56 -4.53 11.89 2.54
N LEU A 57 -4.83 10.70 2.01
CA LEU A 57 -5.05 10.47 0.60
C LEU A 57 -6.54 10.63 0.28
N LYS A 58 -6.85 11.50 -0.69
CA LYS A 58 -8.17 11.65 -1.29
C LYS A 58 -8.18 11.05 -2.68
N ILE A 59 -9.19 10.24 -2.94
CA ILE A 59 -9.44 9.60 -4.24
C ILE A 59 -10.80 10.04 -4.73
N GLU A 60 -10.85 10.57 -5.95
CA GLU A 60 -12.08 11.03 -6.59
C GLU A 60 -12.49 10.02 -7.67
N GLY A 61 -13.33 9.06 -7.29
CA GLY A 61 -13.88 8.06 -8.20
C GLY A 61 -15.41 8.18 -8.33
N ASP A 62 -16.13 7.06 -8.23
CA ASP A 62 -17.59 7.05 -8.13
C ASP A 62 -18.04 7.86 -6.92
N ASP A 63 -17.46 7.53 -5.76
CA ASP A 63 -17.54 8.27 -4.51
C ASP A 63 -16.16 8.80 -4.08
N ALA A 64 -16.15 9.81 -3.21
CA ALA A 64 -14.92 10.31 -2.64
C ALA A 64 -14.44 9.36 -1.52
N HIS A 65 -13.26 8.78 -1.69
CA HIS A 65 -12.63 7.93 -0.67
C HIS A 65 -11.50 8.65 0.01
N TYR A 66 -11.45 8.53 1.33
CA TYR A 66 -10.42 9.10 2.18
C TYR A 66 -9.65 7.98 2.88
N THR A 67 -8.34 8.11 2.89
CA THR A 67 -7.45 7.14 3.54
C THR A 67 -6.39 7.89 4.31
N ALA A 68 -6.26 7.61 5.59
CA ALA A 68 -5.18 8.12 6.41
C ALA A 68 -3.95 7.22 6.28
N ILE A 69 -2.77 7.82 6.20
CA ILE A 69 -1.49 7.16 6.42
C ILE A 69 -0.90 7.72 7.72
N LYS A 70 -0.87 6.89 8.76
CA LYS A 70 -0.32 7.22 10.08
C LYS A 70 0.57 6.08 10.55
N ASP A 71 1.69 6.42 11.18
CA ASP A 71 2.63 5.43 11.73
C ASP A 71 3.02 4.35 10.71
N ASP A 72 3.27 4.76 9.47
CA ASP A 72 3.54 3.87 8.33
C ASP A 72 2.47 2.78 8.10
N SER A 73 1.22 3.06 8.44
CA SER A 73 0.06 2.20 8.18
C SER A 73 -1.05 2.94 7.43
N ILE A 74 -1.66 2.24 6.48
CA ILE A 74 -2.82 2.64 5.70
C ILE A 74 -4.10 2.35 6.49
N GLN A 75 -4.95 3.36 6.69
CA GLN A 75 -6.24 3.27 7.38
C GLN A 75 -7.34 3.94 6.55
N SER A 76 -8.36 3.20 6.17
CA SER A 76 -9.52 3.78 5.48
C SER A 76 -10.36 4.61 6.44
N LEU A 77 -10.78 5.79 6.00
CA LEU A 77 -11.66 6.67 6.77
C LEU A 77 -13.11 6.54 6.29
N SER A 78 -14.04 6.50 7.25
CA SER A 78 -15.48 6.48 6.97
C SER A 78 -16.07 7.88 6.82
N ASP A 79 -15.42 8.89 7.41
CA ASP A 79 -15.84 10.28 7.41
C ASP A 79 -14.85 11.17 6.65
N VAL A 80 -15.32 12.34 6.24
CA VAL A 80 -14.48 13.35 5.58
C VAL A 80 -13.55 13.99 6.63
N PRO A 81 -12.23 13.87 6.50
CA PRO A 81 -11.29 14.49 7.43
C PRO A 81 -11.24 16.01 7.25
N ASP A 82 -10.89 16.73 8.32
CA ASP A 82 -10.64 18.18 8.23
C ASP A 82 -9.29 18.42 7.52
N LEU A 83 -9.34 19.16 6.41
CA LEU A 83 -8.19 19.49 5.55
C LEU A 83 -7.91 20.99 5.50
N LYS A 84 -8.51 21.82 6.37
CA LYS A 84 -8.42 23.29 6.29
C LYS A 84 -7.00 23.83 6.30
N ASP A 85 -6.13 23.21 7.09
CA ASP A 85 -4.73 23.61 7.23
C ASP A 85 -3.77 22.57 6.62
N ALA A 86 -4.29 21.61 5.86
CA ALA A 86 -3.50 20.53 5.31
C ALA A 86 -2.73 20.99 4.06
N LYS A 87 -1.44 20.67 3.99
CA LYS A 87 -0.58 20.99 2.86
C LYS A 87 -0.67 19.89 1.81
N GLN A 88 -1.01 20.24 0.58
CA GLN A 88 -1.00 19.25 -0.50
C GLN A 88 0.44 18.85 -0.86
N LEU A 89 0.68 17.54 -0.91
CA LEU A 89 1.92 16.91 -1.37
C LEU A 89 1.79 16.53 -2.84
N SER A 90 2.86 16.74 -3.60
CA SER A 90 2.91 16.37 -5.02
C SER A 90 2.99 14.86 -5.19
N LEU A 91 2.02 14.30 -5.91
CA LEU A 91 2.11 12.94 -6.43
C LEU A 91 2.81 12.98 -7.80
N LYS A 92 3.71 12.02 -8.02
CA LYS A 92 4.34 11.80 -9.31
C LYS A 92 3.57 10.70 -10.05
N GLU A 93 3.08 10.99 -11.24
CA GLU A 93 2.51 9.96 -12.11
C GLU A 93 3.61 8.97 -12.53
N ILE A 94 3.27 7.69 -12.50
CA ILE A 94 4.16 6.59 -12.88
C ILE A 94 3.41 5.66 -13.84
N SER A 95 4.17 4.93 -14.67
CA SER A 95 3.58 3.93 -15.55
C SER A 95 2.95 2.81 -14.72
N ASP A 96 1.88 2.17 -15.21
CA ASP A 96 1.28 1.03 -14.54
C ASP A 96 2.29 -0.14 -14.33
N ALA A 97 3.30 -0.26 -15.20
CA ALA A 97 4.41 -1.22 -15.03
C ALA A 97 5.30 -0.92 -13.80
N ASP A 98 5.48 0.35 -13.42
CA ASP A 98 6.24 0.76 -12.24
C ASP A 98 5.39 0.68 -10.95
N ALA A 99 4.08 0.66 -11.12
CA ALA A 99 3.10 0.46 -10.05
C ALA A 99 2.92 -1.03 -9.69
N GLU A 100 3.40 -1.94 -10.55
CA GLU A 100 3.35 -3.37 -10.30
C GLU A 100 4.17 -3.71 -9.06
N ILE A 101 3.45 -4.18 -8.04
CA ILE A 101 4.03 -4.81 -6.85
C ILE A 101 4.79 -6.04 -7.37
N PRO A 102 6.04 -6.31 -6.95
CA PRO A 102 6.70 -7.53 -7.35
C PRO A 102 5.77 -8.70 -7.00
N HIS A 103 5.25 -9.36 -8.04
CA HIS A 103 4.51 -10.60 -7.90
C HIS A 103 5.42 -11.57 -7.16
N ILE A 104 5.24 -11.68 -5.83
CA ILE A 104 5.83 -12.74 -5.05
C ILE A 104 5.16 -13.99 -5.61
N LYS A 105 5.88 -14.70 -6.47
CA LYS A 105 5.42 -15.98 -6.99
C LYS A 105 5.04 -16.83 -5.78
N PRO A 106 3.90 -17.53 -5.79
CA PRO A 106 3.55 -18.45 -4.72
C PRO A 106 4.75 -19.35 -4.45
N ILE A 107 5.23 -19.36 -3.20
CA ILE A 107 6.27 -20.29 -2.79
C ILE A 107 5.65 -21.67 -3.01
N GLU A 108 6.19 -22.43 -3.97
CA GLU A 108 5.70 -23.78 -4.22
C GLU A 108 5.73 -24.56 -2.89
N PRO A 109 4.69 -25.34 -2.58
CA PRO A 109 4.61 -26.06 -1.33
C PRO A 109 5.88 -26.91 -1.15
N LEU A 110 6.65 -26.58 -0.12
CA LEU A 110 7.84 -27.35 0.26
C LEU A 110 7.40 -28.81 0.42
N LYS A 111 8.02 -29.69 -0.38
CA LYS A 111 7.76 -31.13 -0.27
C LYS A 111 8.01 -31.56 1.17
N PRO A 112 7.17 -32.44 1.76
CA PRO A 112 7.37 -32.92 3.12
C PRO A 112 8.78 -33.46 3.27
N MET A 113 9.56 -32.86 4.17
CA MET A 113 10.87 -33.42 4.55
C MET A 113 10.60 -34.80 5.14
N LYS A 114 11.28 -35.82 4.60
CA LYS A 114 11.20 -37.16 5.16
C LYS A 114 11.66 -37.12 6.62
N PRO A 115 11.02 -37.88 7.54
CA PRO A 115 11.46 -37.95 8.92
C PRO A 115 12.94 -38.32 8.96
N MET A 116 13.75 -37.51 9.63
CA MET A 116 15.12 -37.88 9.93
C MET A 116 15.07 -39.13 10.81
N ALA A 117 15.66 -40.22 10.34
CA ALA A 117 15.80 -41.42 11.14
C ALA A 117 16.58 -41.07 12.42
N PRO A 118 16.17 -41.59 13.59
CA PRO A 118 16.87 -41.31 14.84
C PRO A 118 18.32 -41.78 14.71
N MET A 119 19.26 -40.86 14.93
CA MET A 119 20.67 -41.21 15.10
C MET A 119 20.77 -42.16 16.29
N LYS A 120 21.32 -43.35 16.06
CA LYS A 120 21.64 -44.28 17.15
C LYS A 120 22.64 -43.58 18.09
N PRO A 121 22.44 -43.64 19.41
CA PRO A 121 23.47 -43.19 20.33
C PRO A 121 24.72 -44.06 20.15
N ILE A 122 25.88 -43.41 20.02
CA ILE A 122 27.18 -44.05 20.22
C ILE A 122 27.30 -44.29 21.73
N GLY A 123 27.44 -45.56 22.12
CA GLY A 123 27.57 -45.92 23.53
C GLY A 123 27.90 -47.42 23.71
N SER A 124 29.19 -47.66 23.97
CA SER A 124 29.90 -48.84 24.53
C SER A 124 29.74 -50.22 23.89
#